data_AF-A0A4Q2VEZ7-F1
#
_entry.id   AF-A0A4Q2VEZ7-F1
#
_cell.length_a   1.000
_cell.length_b   1.000
_cell.length_c   1.000
_cell.angle_alpha   90.00
_cell.angle_beta   90.00
_cell.angle_gamma   90.00
#
_symmetry.space_group_name_H-M   'P 1'
#
loop_
_entity.id
_entity.type
_entity.pdbx_description
1 polymer ?
#
loop_
_entity_poly.entity_id
_entity_poly.type
_entity_poly.pdbx_seq_one_letter_code
_entity_poly.pdbx_strand_id
1 'polypeptide(L)'
;MVDPPRNDDIPHISRQEWPSNGNNYLFIFPTKNKDKIQALNPLLDKEKPEYVDDCFSLVIPVPDDGCSQPCNGEGYNRLRDRIIKAMAIFQCDHPTYLQDNHIGVTIVAGIESFFQRENVPRPVGAAIVGMFNVSTGTMVTATSIGVTLNEWFLEEAERVGGLVEGRKDCLRTTGGEILGRRFPGVDHADWHKHAVGKPRKDFFQENINDMSVPWV
;
A
#
# COMPACT_ATOMS: atom_id res chain seq x y z
N MET A 1 -2.43 -10.77 -17.49
CA MET A 1 -2.95 -9.68 -16.64
C MET A 1 -4.46 -9.83 -16.60
N VAL A 2 -5.08 -9.57 -15.45
CA VAL A 2 -6.53 -9.69 -15.25
C VAL A 2 -6.99 -8.61 -14.28
N ASP A 3 -8.22 -8.14 -14.43
CA ASP A 3 -8.85 -7.28 -13.42
C ASP A 3 -9.34 -8.16 -12.26
N PRO A 4 -8.77 -8.04 -11.05
CA PRO A 4 -9.33 -8.71 -9.89
C PRO A 4 -10.69 -8.07 -9.55
N PRO A 5 -11.61 -8.81 -8.91
CA PRO A 5 -12.73 -8.22 -8.19
C PRO A 5 -12.28 -7.00 -7.37
N ARG A 6 -12.82 -5.83 -7.69
CA ARG A 6 -12.48 -4.56 -7.04
C ARG A 6 -13.51 -4.29 -5.96
N ASN A 7 -13.04 -4.18 -4.72
CA ASN A 7 -13.81 -3.62 -3.63
C ASN A 7 -12.97 -2.51 -3.02
N ASP A 8 -12.85 -1.39 -3.74
CA ASP A 8 -11.99 -0.27 -3.36
C ASP A 8 -12.45 0.42 -2.05
N ASP A 9 -13.54 -0.05 -1.44
CA ASP A 9 -14.02 0.38 -0.13
C ASP A 9 -13.11 -0.14 0.99
N ILE A 10 -12.26 0.75 1.51
CA ILE A 10 -11.54 0.52 2.77
C ILE A 10 -12.47 0.91 3.94
N PRO A 11 -12.49 0.16 5.06
CA PRO A 11 -13.30 0.54 6.22
C PRO A 11 -12.95 1.94 6.71
N HIS A 12 -13.97 2.71 7.09
CA HIS A 12 -13.85 4.13 7.43
C HIS A 12 -12.74 4.41 8.46
N ILE A 13 -12.01 5.51 8.22
CA ILE A 13 -11.06 6.12 9.14
C ILE A 13 -11.59 7.52 9.42
N SER A 14 -11.87 7.82 10.69
CA SER A 14 -12.35 9.14 11.09
C SER A 14 -11.28 10.20 10.83
N ARG A 15 -11.70 11.41 10.45
CA ARG A 15 -10.81 12.59 10.43
C ARG A 15 -10.16 12.79 11.79
N GLN A 16 -8.97 13.38 11.79
CA GLN A 16 -8.22 13.71 12.99
C GLN A 16 -8.10 15.23 13.13
N GLU A 17 -8.08 15.73 14.36
CA GLU A 17 -7.97 17.16 14.67
C GLU A 17 -6.50 17.57 14.82
N TRP A 18 -5.71 17.36 13.77
CA TRP A 18 -4.30 17.76 13.77
C TRP A 18 -4.17 19.26 13.49
N PRO A 19 -3.22 19.96 14.13
CA PRO A 19 -3.00 21.38 13.89
C PRO A 19 -2.54 21.62 12.45
N SER A 20 -3.09 22.66 11.81
CA SER A 20 -2.69 23.13 10.48
C SER A 20 -1.81 24.36 10.64
N ASN A 21 -0.54 24.27 10.23
CA ASN A 21 0.52 25.25 10.56
C ASN A 21 1.11 25.98 9.34
N GLY A 22 0.45 25.95 8.17
CA GLY A 22 0.91 26.63 6.96
C GLY A 22 0.33 26.03 5.68
N ASN A 23 1.03 26.20 4.55
CA ASN A 23 0.62 25.67 3.23
C ASN A 23 1.51 24.52 2.74
N ASN A 24 2.46 24.03 3.56
CA ASN A 24 3.25 22.85 3.22
C ASN A 24 2.43 21.58 3.44
N TYR A 25 2.69 20.56 2.63
CA TYR A 25 2.02 19.26 2.71
C TYR A 25 3.00 18.20 3.19
N LEU A 26 2.53 17.27 4.00
CA LEU A 26 3.30 16.12 4.46
C LEU A 26 2.68 14.82 3.92
N PHE A 27 3.49 14.01 3.26
CA PHE A 27 3.17 12.64 2.89
C PHE A 27 3.84 11.65 3.84
N ILE A 28 3.03 10.85 4.53
CA ILE A 28 3.52 9.77 5.39
C ILE A 28 3.37 8.44 4.65
N PHE A 29 4.48 7.72 4.47
CA PHE A 29 4.50 6.41 3.85
C PHE A 29 4.68 5.32 4.92
N PRO A 30 3.69 4.43 5.14
CA PRO A 30 3.70 3.44 6.21
C PRO A 30 4.53 2.19 5.86
N THR A 31 5.61 2.34 5.10
CA THR A 31 6.41 1.22 4.56
C THR A 31 7.86 1.60 4.32
N LYS A 32 8.79 0.68 4.57
CA LYS A 32 10.21 0.82 4.19
C LYS A 32 10.49 0.47 2.72
N ASN A 33 9.50 -0.03 1.99
CA ASN A 33 9.68 -0.47 0.61
C ASN A 33 9.75 0.74 -0.32
N LYS A 34 10.95 1.00 -0.87
CA LYS A 34 11.21 2.14 -1.75
C LYS A 34 10.44 2.07 -3.06
N ASP A 35 10.19 0.88 -3.61
CA ASP A 35 9.46 0.73 -4.87
C ASP A 35 8.01 1.19 -4.73
N LYS A 36 7.37 0.92 -3.58
CA LYS A 36 6.01 1.40 -3.28
C LYS A 36 5.95 2.92 -3.15
N ILE A 37 6.95 3.52 -2.51
CA ILE A 37 7.04 4.98 -2.35
C ILE A 37 7.27 5.63 -3.72
N GLN A 38 8.25 5.14 -4.47
CA GLN A 38 8.60 5.66 -5.80
C GLN A 38 7.46 5.52 -6.81
N ALA A 39 6.57 4.54 -6.64
CA ALA A 39 5.39 4.40 -7.50
C ALA A 39 4.38 5.55 -7.34
N LEU A 40 4.36 6.23 -6.18
CA LEU A 40 3.43 7.33 -5.90
C LEU A 40 3.98 8.69 -6.32
N ASN A 41 5.31 8.88 -6.28
CA ASN A 41 5.93 10.18 -6.58
C ASN A 41 5.46 10.83 -7.89
N PRO A 42 5.35 10.12 -9.04
CA PRO A 42 4.91 10.74 -10.29
C PRO A 42 3.51 11.36 -10.22
N LEU A 43 2.60 10.75 -9.46
CA LEU A 43 1.26 11.29 -9.25
C LEU A 43 1.31 12.54 -8.39
N LEU A 44 2.07 12.50 -7.30
CA LEU A 44 2.20 13.64 -6.37
C LEU A 44 2.83 14.85 -7.06
N ASP A 45 3.82 14.63 -7.93
CA ASP A 45 4.48 15.69 -8.70
C ASP A 45 3.54 16.28 -9.76
N LYS A 46 2.77 15.42 -10.45
CA LYS A 46 1.85 15.83 -11.52
C LYS A 46 0.66 16.62 -10.98
N GLU A 47 0.09 16.21 -9.86
CA GLU A 47 -1.17 16.76 -9.32
C GLU A 47 -0.93 17.85 -8.27
N LYS A 48 0.33 18.23 -7.95
CA LYS A 48 0.64 19.24 -6.95
C LYS A 48 -0.08 20.56 -7.27
N PRO A 49 -0.99 21.05 -6.41
CA PRO A 49 -1.69 22.31 -6.64
C PRO A 49 -0.75 23.51 -6.50
N GLU A 50 -1.01 24.58 -7.24
CA GLU A 50 -0.20 25.81 -7.22
C GLU A 50 -0.15 26.49 -5.85
N TYR A 51 -1.17 26.29 -5.00
CA TYR A 51 -1.24 26.88 -3.66
C TYR A 51 -0.40 26.13 -2.62
N VAL A 52 0.16 24.96 -2.97
CA VAL A 52 1.02 24.18 -2.06
C VAL A 52 2.45 24.67 -2.21
N ASP A 53 2.99 25.24 -1.12
CA ASP A 53 4.36 25.77 -1.09
C ASP A 53 5.37 24.64 -1.31
N ASP A 54 5.41 23.65 -0.42
CA ASP A 54 6.29 22.49 -0.53
C ASP A 54 5.65 21.17 -0.08
N CYS A 55 6.20 20.04 -0.54
CA CYS A 55 5.76 18.69 -0.23
C CYS A 55 6.88 17.92 0.51
N PHE A 56 6.67 17.63 1.78
CA PHE A 56 7.54 16.83 2.61
C PHE A 56 7.14 15.36 2.55
N SER A 57 8.12 14.46 2.71
CA SER A 57 7.88 13.02 2.77
C SER A 57 8.54 12.43 4.01
N LEU A 58 7.77 11.63 4.75
CA LEU A 58 8.27 10.90 5.92
C LEU A 58 7.95 9.41 5.78
N VAL A 59 8.96 8.57 6.02
CA VAL A 59 8.79 7.12 6.01
C VAL A 59 8.63 6.65 7.44
N ILE A 60 7.47 6.06 7.76
CA ILE A 60 7.16 5.50 9.07
C ILE A 60 6.90 4.00 8.89
N PRO A 61 7.90 3.12 9.03
CA PRO A 61 7.70 1.69 8.82
C PRO A 61 6.73 1.11 9.85
N VAL A 62 5.64 0.50 9.37
CA VAL A 62 4.68 -0.21 10.22
C VAL A 62 4.90 -1.73 10.09
N PRO A 63 4.96 -2.50 11.20
CA PRO A 63 5.05 -3.96 11.14
C PRO A 63 3.81 -4.58 10.45
N ASP A 64 3.97 -5.77 9.88
CA ASP A 64 2.90 -6.51 9.21
C ASP A 64 2.06 -7.39 10.16
N ASP A 65 2.37 -7.36 11.46
CA ASP A 65 1.79 -8.19 12.52
C ASP A 65 1.71 -9.68 12.14
N GLY A 66 2.73 -10.17 11.43
CA GLY A 66 2.82 -11.56 10.98
C GLY A 66 2.00 -11.89 9.73
N CYS A 67 1.15 -10.99 9.24
CA CYS A 67 0.43 -11.13 7.98
C CYS A 67 1.22 -10.48 6.83
N SER A 68 2.31 -11.12 6.45
CA SER A 68 3.20 -10.60 5.39
C SER A 68 2.54 -10.59 4.02
N GLN A 69 1.53 -11.45 3.81
CA GLN A 69 0.82 -11.56 2.55
C GLN A 69 -0.69 -11.73 2.81
N PRO A 70 -1.46 -10.63 2.85
CA PRO A 70 -2.90 -10.69 2.97
C PRO A 70 -3.55 -11.29 1.71
N CYS A 71 -4.75 -11.82 1.88
CA CYS A 71 -5.60 -12.31 0.79
C CYS A 71 -6.98 -11.64 0.83
N ASN A 72 -7.66 -11.57 -0.32
CA ASN A 72 -9.03 -11.09 -0.44
C ASN A 72 -9.21 -9.71 0.24
N GLY A 73 -10.25 -9.56 1.07
CA GLY A 73 -10.56 -8.35 1.82
C GLY A 73 -9.47 -7.92 2.82
N GLU A 74 -8.59 -8.83 3.24
CA GLU A 74 -7.53 -8.46 4.22
C GLU A 74 -6.53 -7.46 3.64
N GLY A 75 -6.37 -7.36 2.31
CA GLY A 75 -5.50 -6.33 1.71
C GLY A 75 -5.93 -4.92 2.12
N TYR A 76 -7.24 -4.67 2.09
CA TYR A 76 -7.86 -3.39 2.45
C TYR A 76 -7.79 -3.14 3.95
N ASN A 77 -8.07 -4.16 4.77
CA ASN A 77 -7.94 -4.07 6.23
C ASN A 77 -6.51 -3.77 6.67
N ARG A 78 -5.51 -4.37 6.01
CA ARG A 78 -4.09 -4.14 6.31
C ARG A 78 -3.61 -2.76 5.88
N LEU A 79 -4.06 -2.27 4.73
CA LEU A 79 -3.76 -0.89 4.33
C LEU A 79 -4.34 0.11 5.36
N ARG A 80 -5.58 -0.09 5.80
CA ARG A 80 -6.20 0.73 6.85
C ARG A 80 -5.40 0.71 8.15
N ASP A 81 -5.05 -0.48 8.63
CA ASP A 81 -4.30 -0.68 9.86
C ASP A 81 -2.93 0.01 9.80
N ARG A 82 -2.23 -0.10 8.66
CA ARG A 82 -0.97 0.63 8.41
C ARG A 82 -1.14 2.14 8.48
N ILE A 83 -2.21 2.69 7.91
CA ILE A 83 -2.50 4.12 7.96
C ILE A 83 -2.71 4.58 9.40
N ILE A 84 -3.54 3.87 10.17
CA ILE A 84 -3.84 4.21 11.57
C ILE A 84 -2.58 4.15 12.45
N LYS A 85 -1.79 3.09 12.31
CA LYS A 85 -0.56 2.95 13.08
C LYS A 85 0.48 4.00 12.72
N ALA A 86 0.65 4.32 11.45
CA ALA A 86 1.57 5.37 11.03
C ALA A 86 1.16 6.75 11.58
N MET A 87 -0.14 7.05 11.64
CA MET A 87 -0.63 8.26 12.31
C MET A 87 -0.28 8.27 13.81
N ALA A 88 -0.54 7.16 14.51
CA ALA A 88 -0.25 7.06 15.95
C ALA A 88 1.25 7.19 16.25
N ILE A 89 2.10 6.54 15.45
CA ILE A 89 3.56 6.65 15.56
C ILE A 89 4.00 8.09 15.27
N PHE A 90 3.47 8.73 14.23
CA PHE A 90 3.80 10.11 13.90
C PHE A 90 3.51 11.07 15.06
N GLN A 91 2.32 10.99 15.65
CA GLN A 91 1.96 11.86 16.77
C GLN A 91 2.83 11.64 18.01
N CYS A 92 3.31 10.41 18.23
CA CYS A 92 4.18 10.08 19.35
C CYS A 92 5.62 10.56 19.13
N ASP A 93 6.18 10.28 17.95
CA ASP A 93 7.61 10.46 17.67
C ASP A 93 7.94 11.84 17.09
N HIS A 94 6.95 12.55 16.55
CA HIS A 94 7.12 13.81 15.82
C HIS A 94 6.21 14.95 16.32
N PRO A 95 6.12 15.23 17.64
CA PRO A 95 5.11 16.12 18.22
C PRO A 95 5.16 17.57 17.73
N THR A 96 6.32 18.08 17.32
CA THR A 96 6.49 19.47 16.82
C THR A 96 6.63 19.55 15.31
N TYR A 97 6.72 18.41 14.60
CA TYR A 97 7.11 18.38 13.19
C TYR A 97 6.18 19.19 12.28
N LEU A 98 4.87 19.15 12.55
CA LEU A 98 3.89 19.92 11.78
C LEU A 98 4.14 21.42 11.92
N GLN A 99 4.46 21.89 13.13
CA GLN A 99 4.74 23.30 13.39
C GLN A 99 6.08 23.71 12.80
N ASP A 100 7.13 22.94 13.05
CA ASP A 100 8.50 23.26 12.64
C ASP A 100 8.66 23.32 11.10
N ASN A 101 7.83 22.56 10.36
CA ASN A 101 7.85 22.52 8.90
C ASN A 101 6.67 23.24 8.25
N HIS A 102 5.87 24.01 9.01
CA HIS A 102 4.71 24.75 8.51
C HIS A 102 3.71 23.88 7.72
N ILE A 103 3.49 22.65 8.19
CA ILE A 103 2.60 21.68 7.52
C ILE A 103 1.14 22.05 7.78
N GLY A 104 0.41 22.32 6.71
CA GLY A 104 -1.03 22.57 6.70
C GLY A 104 -1.87 21.30 6.59
N VAL A 105 -1.43 20.36 5.76
CA VAL A 105 -2.16 19.12 5.45
C VAL A 105 -1.21 17.93 5.54
N THR A 106 -1.69 16.85 6.15
CA THR A 106 -1.00 15.56 6.14
C THR A 106 -1.83 14.52 5.41
N ILE A 107 -1.18 13.80 4.51
CA ILE A 107 -1.74 12.67 3.76
C ILE A 107 -0.93 11.42 4.12
N VAL A 108 -1.60 10.35 4.54
CA VAL A 108 -0.97 9.04 4.71
C VAL A 108 -1.23 8.21 3.48
N ALA A 109 -0.18 7.83 2.75
CA ALA A 109 -0.27 7.16 1.46
C ALA A 109 0.44 5.81 1.49
N GLY A 110 -0.25 4.75 1.06
CA GLY A 110 0.27 3.39 1.14
C GLY A 110 -0.17 2.50 -0.02
N ILE A 111 0.61 1.45 -0.26
CA ILE A 111 0.30 0.38 -1.20
C ILE A 111 0.36 -0.93 -0.44
N GLU A 112 -0.69 -1.75 -0.47
CA GLU A 112 -0.70 -3.09 0.12
C GLU A 112 -0.93 -4.15 -0.95
N SER A 113 0.03 -5.08 -1.09
CA SER A 113 -0.10 -6.18 -2.05
C SER A 113 -0.87 -7.34 -1.41
N PHE A 114 -1.79 -7.95 -2.15
CA PHE A 114 -2.63 -9.03 -1.64
C PHE A 114 -2.89 -10.09 -2.73
N PHE A 115 -3.36 -11.28 -2.31
CA PHE A 115 -3.85 -12.31 -3.23
C PHE A 115 -5.36 -12.38 -3.25
N GLN A 116 -5.99 -12.12 -4.39
CA GLN A 116 -7.40 -12.40 -4.59
C GLN A 116 -7.57 -13.88 -4.90
N ARG A 117 -8.28 -14.60 -4.03
CA ARG A 117 -8.57 -16.04 -4.14
C ARG A 117 -10.04 -16.29 -4.45
N GLU A 118 -10.92 -15.43 -3.94
CA GLU A 118 -12.37 -15.56 -4.07
C GLU A 118 -12.88 -14.90 -5.35
N ASN A 119 -13.98 -15.44 -5.90
CA ASN A 119 -14.66 -14.89 -7.08
C ASN A 119 -13.74 -14.71 -8.31
N VAL A 120 -12.67 -15.49 -8.40
CA VAL A 120 -11.74 -15.55 -9.53
C VAL A 120 -11.52 -16.99 -9.96
N PRO A 121 -11.37 -17.28 -11.26
CA PRO A 121 -11.15 -18.65 -11.74
C PRO A 121 -9.76 -19.19 -11.36
N ARG A 122 -8.80 -18.29 -11.11
CA ARG A 122 -7.45 -18.60 -10.63
C ARG A 122 -7.00 -17.47 -9.70
N PRO A 123 -6.15 -17.73 -8.71
CA PRO A 123 -5.68 -16.69 -7.81
C PRO A 123 -5.00 -15.55 -8.56
N VAL A 124 -5.10 -14.33 -8.03
CA VAL A 124 -4.56 -13.12 -8.64
C VAL A 124 -3.73 -12.35 -7.62
N GLY A 125 -2.50 -12.03 -7.95
CA GLY A 125 -1.69 -11.06 -7.20
C GLY A 125 -2.01 -9.64 -7.64
N ALA A 126 -2.43 -8.80 -6.72
CA ALA A 126 -2.77 -7.40 -6.96
C ALA A 126 -2.27 -6.52 -5.79
N ALA A 127 -2.54 -5.22 -5.86
CA ALA A 127 -2.32 -4.32 -4.74
C ALA A 127 -3.42 -3.26 -4.64
N ILE A 128 -3.78 -2.90 -3.42
CA ILE A 128 -4.62 -1.74 -3.13
C ILE A 128 -3.70 -0.55 -2.84
N VAL A 129 -3.97 0.58 -3.48
CA VAL A 129 -3.36 1.87 -3.20
C VAL A 129 -4.37 2.69 -2.41
N GLY A 130 -3.93 3.42 -1.39
CA GLY A 130 -4.79 4.32 -0.63
C GLY A 130 -4.06 5.57 -0.18
N MET A 131 -4.76 6.70 -0.24
CA MET A 131 -4.32 8.00 0.24
C MET A 131 -5.39 8.56 1.17
N PHE A 132 -5.03 8.82 2.41
CA PHE A 132 -5.92 9.34 3.44
C PHE A 132 -5.52 10.75 3.85
N ASN A 133 -6.40 11.73 3.63
CA ASN A 133 -6.22 13.07 4.16
C ASN A 133 -6.65 13.09 5.63
N VAL A 134 -5.68 13.35 6.50
CA VAL A 134 -5.85 13.25 7.95
C VAL A 134 -6.84 14.29 8.48
N SER A 135 -6.85 15.49 7.90
CA SER A 135 -7.70 16.61 8.36
C SER A 135 -9.15 16.47 7.92
N THR A 136 -9.38 15.98 6.71
CA THR A 136 -10.72 15.95 6.10
C THR A 136 -11.39 14.59 6.26
N GLY A 137 -10.60 13.54 6.52
CA GLY A 137 -11.08 12.17 6.58
C GLY A 137 -11.33 11.56 5.20
N THR A 138 -10.98 12.27 4.12
CA THR A 138 -11.14 11.80 2.75
C THR A 138 -10.16 10.66 2.48
N MET A 139 -10.68 9.53 1.99
CA MET A 139 -9.91 8.38 1.54
C MET A 139 -10.08 8.22 0.04
N VAL A 140 -8.98 8.15 -0.71
CA VAL A 140 -8.97 7.79 -2.13
C VAL A 140 -8.23 6.49 -2.29
N THR A 141 -8.83 5.55 -3.04
CA THR A 141 -8.33 4.19 -3.19
C THR A 141 -8.40 3.73 -4.64
N ALA A 142 -7.50 2.82 -5.01
CA ALA A 142 -7.56 2.13 -6.29
C ALA A 142 -6.86 0.76 -6.19
N THR A 143 -7.52 -0.28 -6.70
CA THR A 143 -6.90 -1.60 -6.86
C THR A 143 -6.15 -1.69 -8.19
N SER A 144 -4.92 -2.18 -8.14
CA SER A 144 -4.09 -2.40 -9.31
C SER A 144 -4.66 -3.49 -10.22
N ILE A 145 -4.30 -3.45 -11.50
CA ILE A 145 -4.43 -4.63 -12.36
C ILE A 145 -3.65 -5.78 -11.73
N GLY A 146 -4.22 -6.97 -11.83
CA GLY A 146 -3.70 -8.17 -11.22
C GLY A 146 -2.90 -9.06 -12.18
N VAL A 147 -2.08 -9.91 -11.59
CA VAL A 147 -1.36 -10.98 -12.26
C VAL A 147 -1.93 -12.32 -11.81
N THR A 148 -2.42 -13.11 -12.76
CA THR A 148 -2.88 -14.46 -12.45
C THR A 148 -1.70 -15.31 -11.96
N LEU A 149 -1.89 -15.96 -10.82
CA LEU A 149 -0.95 -16.87 -10.21
C LEU A 149 -1.35 -18.32 -10.55
N ASN A 150 -0.37 -19.22 -10.48
CA ASN A 150 -0.65 -20.64 -10.46
C ASN A 150 -1.07 -21.06 -9.03
N GLU A 151 -2.03 -21.97 -8.89
CA GLU A 151 -2.54 -22.42 -7.59
C GLU A 151 -1.46 -23.01 -6.69
N TRP A 152 -0.45 -23.70 -7.27
CA TRP A 152 0.67 -24.25 -6.49
C TRP A 152 1.37 -23.18 -5.64
N PHE A 153 1.31 -21.92 -6.07
CA PHE A 153 1.90 -20.81 -5.37
C PHE A 153 1.28 -20.59 -3.99
N LEU A 154 -0.05 -20.67 -3.91
CA LEU A 154 -0.77 -20.53 -2.65
C LEU A 154 -0.55 -21.75 -1.76
N GLU A 155 -0.56 -22.94 -2.35
CA GLU A 155 -0.26 -24.18 -1.64
C GLU A 155 1.13 -24.13 -1.00
N GLU A 156 2.12 -23.64 -1.74
CA GLU A 156 3.47 -23.48 -1.24
C GLU A 156 3.58 -22.39 -0.16
N ALA A 157 2.84 -21.28 -0.31
CA ALA A 157 2.75 -20.23 0.70
C ALA A 157 2.21 -20.78 2.04
N GLU A 158 1.12 -21.54 1.96
CA GLU A 158 0.48 -22.18 3.11
C GLU A 158 1.38 -23.26 3.72
N ARG A 159 2.05 -24.06 2.90
CA ARG A 159 2.94 -25.15 3.34
C ARG A 159 4.20 -24.63 4.03
N VAL A 160 4.80 -23.57 3.51
CA VAL A 160 6.11 -23.06 3.96
C VAL A 160 5.98 -22.01 5.05
N GLY A 161 5.03 -21.09 4.90
CA GLY A 161 4.81 -19.99 5.84
C GLY A 161 3.80 -20.32 6.92
N GLY A 162 2.78 -21.11 6.60
CA GLY A 162 1.61 -21.30 7.43
C GLY A 162 0.67 -20.09 7.43
N LEU A 163 -0.47 -20.27 8.10
CA LEU A 163 -1.49 -19.24 8.30
C LEU A 163 -1.20 -18.42 9.57
N VAL A 164 -1.57 -17.14 9.56
CA VAL A 164 -1.56 -16.32 10.79
C VAL A 164 -2.72 -16.74 11.68
N GLU A 165 -2.44 -17.42 12.79
CA GLU A 165 -3.45 -17.82 13.78
C GLU A 165 -4.58 -18.66 13.16
N GLY A 166 -4.27 -19.43 12.10
CA GLY A 166 -5.25 -20.23 11.37
C GLY A 166 -6.15 -19.44 10.40
N ARG A 167 -5.94 -18.12 10.23
CA ARG A 167 -6.69 -17.29 9.28
C ARG A 167 -6.24 -17.54 7.84
N LYS A 168 -7.15 -18.04 7.00
CA LYS A 168 -6.89 -18.34 5.58
C LYS A 168 -6.53 -17.11 4.73
N ASP A 169 -6.92 -15.93 5.19
CA ASP A 169 -6.70 -14.68 4.47
C ASP A 169 -5.43 -13.92 4.90
N CYS A 170 -4.59 -14.55 5.73
CA CYS A 170 -3.30 -14.00 6.11
C CYS A 170 -2.21 -15.07 6.05
N LEU A 171 -1.34 -14.95 5.04
CA LEU A 171 -0.18 -15.80 4.85
C LEU A 171 1.05 -15.15 5.48
N ARG A 172 1.90 -15.97 6.11
CA ARG A 172 3.16 -15.54 6.74
C ARG A 172 4.34 -15.42 5.78
N THR A 173 4.16 -15.79 4.52
CA THR A 173 5.22 -15.76 3.53
C THR A 173 4.73 -15.06 2.28
N THR A 174 5.54 -14.12 1.80
CA THR A 174 5.24 -13.33 0.62
C THR A 174 5.46 -14.13 -0.65
N GLY A 175 4.82 -13.67 -1.73
CA GLY A 175 5.02 -14.28 -3.02
C GLY A 175 6.47 -14.28 -3.53
N GLY A 176 7.20 -13.20 -3.25
CA GLY A 176 8.60 -13.08 -3.61
C GLY A 176 9.49 -14.09 -2.89
N GLU A 177 9.24 -14.34 -1.61
CA GLU A 177 10.00 -15.31 -0.82
C GLU A 177 9.80 -16.74 -1.31
N ILE A 178 8.59 -17.09 -1.75
CA ILE A 178 8.27 -18.41 -2.32
C ILE A 178 9.06 -18.60 -3.61
N LEU A 179 9.03 -17.62 -4.52
CA LEU A 179 9.72 -17.73 -5.80
C LEU A 179 11.23 -17.70 -5.66
N GLY A 180 11.75 -16.83 -4.79
CA GLY A 180 13.19 -16.75 -4.54
C GLY A 180 13.77 -18.04 -3.95
N ARG A 181 12.99 -18.77 -3.14
CA ARG A 181 13.39 -20.10 -2.63
C ARG A 181 13.36 -21.18 -3.71
N ARG A 182 12.38 -21.15 -4.61
CA ARG A 182 12.15 -22.22 -5.59
C ARG A 182 12.95 -22.05 -6.88
N PHE A 183 13.21 -20.82 -7.30
CA PHE A 183 13.85 -20.50 -8.59
C PHE A 183 15.11 -19.66 -8.37
N PRO A 184 16.30 -20.27 -8.36
CA PRO A 184 17.55 -19.54 -8.25
C PRO A 184 17.67 -18.45 -9.32
N GLY A 185 18.02 -17.22 -8.90
CA GLY A 185 18.17 -16.07 -9.80
C GLY A 185 16.91 -15.22 -10.00
N VAL A 186 15.78 -15.57 -9.38
CA VAL A 186 14.61 -14.67 -9.30
C VAL A 186 14.83 -13.63 -8.21
N ASP A 187 14.70 -12.35 -8.59
CA ASP A 187 14.61 -11.27 -7.61
C ASP A 187 13.26 -11.35 -6.88
N HIS A 188 13.30 -11.56 -5.57
CA HIS A 188 12.10 -11.66 -4.74
C HIS A 188 11.31 -10.34 -4.69
N ALA A 189 11.96 -9.18 -4.83
CA ALA A 189 11.30 -7.88 -4.79
C ALA A 189 10.53 -7.59 -6.10
N ASP A 190 11.10 -7.99 -7.23
CA ASP A 190 10.58 -7.76 -8.59
C ASP A 190 10.23 -9.07 -9.34
N TRP A 191 9.76 -10.08 -8.60
CA TRP A 191 9.47 -11.40 -9.17
C TRP A 191 8.46 -11.36 -10.32
N HIS A 192 7.58 -10.35 -10.35
CA HIS A 192 6.61 -10.11 -11.42
C HIS A 192 7.29 -9.95 -12.78
N LYS A 193 8.47 -9.31 -12.84
CA LYS A 193 9.26 -9.18 -14.07
C LYS A 193 9.61 -10.54 -14.67
N HIS A 194 9.91 -11.51 -13.82
CA HIS A 194 10.23 -12.87 -14.24
C HIS A 194 8.97 -13.68 -14.60
N ALA A 195 7.87 -13.48 -13.88
CA ALA A 195 6.64 -14.24 -14.08
C ALA A 195 5.83 -13.80 -15.31
N VAL A 196 5.80 -12.49 -15.58
CA VAL A 196 4.91 -11.90 -16.60
C VAL A 196 5.59 -10.85 -17.48
N GLY A 197 6.92 -10.72 -17.43
CA GLY A 197 7.70 -9.85 -18.31
C GLY A 197 7.54 -8.35 -18.03
N LYS A 198 6.83 -7.98 -16.97
CA LYS A 198 6.54 -6.58 -16.59
C LYS A 198 7.02 -6.32 -15.15
N PRO A 199 7.80 -5.24 -14.90
CA PRO A 199 8.23 -4.86 -13.55
C PRO A 199 7.06 -4.56 -12.63
N ARG A 200 7.25 -4.82 -11.32
CA ARG A 200 6.25 -4.57 -10.27
C ARG A 200 5.75 -3.12 -10.26
N LYS A 201 6.64 -2.15 -10.46
CA LYS A 201 6.32 -0.72 -10.45
C LYS A 201 5.28 -0.34 -11.52
N ASP A 202 5.34 -0.99 -12.68
CA ASP A 202 4.46 -0.67 -13.82
C ASP A 202 3.03 -1.18 -13.58
N PHE A 203 2.83 -2.18 -12.69
CA PHE A 203 1.49 -2.59 -12.26
C PHE A 203 0.84 -1.59 -11.33
N PHE A 204 1.63 -0.92 -10.50
CA PHE A 204 1.14 0.12 -9.60
C PHE A 204 0.76 1.38 -10.39
N GLN A 205 1.62 1.81 -11.32
CA GLN A 205 1.45 3.07 -12.04
C GLN A 205 0.18 3.15 -12.88
N GLU A 206 -0.26 2.05 -13.51
CA GLU A 206 -1.44 2.07 -14.39
C GLU A 206 -2.72 2.56 -13.70
N ASN A 207 -2.91 2.26 -12.41
CA ASN A 207 -4.11 2.72 -11.70
C ASN A 207 -3.83 3.97 -10.86
N ILE A 208 -2.60 4.15 -10.39
CA ILE A 208 -2.17 5.37 -9.68
C ILE A 208 -2.36 6.62 -10.56
N ASN A 209 -2.09 6.51 -11.86
CA ASN A 209 -2.17 7.66 -12.78
C ASN A 209 -3.57 8.28 -12.92
N ASP A 210 -4.61 7.51 -12.61
CA ASP A 210 -6.02 7.93 -12.69
C ASP A 210 -6.60 8.32 -11.32
N MET A 211 -5.82 8.17 -10.24
CA MET A 211 -6.25 8.58 -8.90
C MET A 211 -6.13 10.09 -8.72
N SER A 212 -7.11 10.69 -8.04
CA SER A 212 -6.97 12.06 -7.52
C SER A 212 -6.30 12.04 -6.15
N VAL A 213 -5.29 12.87 -5.94
CA VAL A 213 -4.72 13.06 -4.60
C VAL A 213 -5.70 13.87 -3.75
N PRO A 214 -6.01 13.46 -2.50
CA PRO A 214 -6.97 14.16 -1.65
C PRO A 214 -6.32 15.41 -1.02
N TRP A 215 -6.04 16.42 -1.84
CA TRP A 215 -5.39 17.67 -1.42
C TRP A 215 -6.24 18.50 -0.44
N VAL A 216 -7.57 18.31 -0.47
CA VAL A 216 -8.59 18.99 0.36
C VAL A 216 -9.63 18.02 0.88
#